data_AF-X6KHW6-F1
#
_entry.id   AF-X6KHW6-F1
#
_cell.length_a   1.000
_cell.length_b   1.000
_cell.length_c   1.000
_cell.angle_alpha   90.00
_cell.angle_beta   90.00
_cell.angle_gamma   90.00
#
_symmetry.space_group_name_H-M   'P 1'
#
loop_
_entity.id
_entity.type
_entity.pdbx_description
1 polymer ?
#
loop_
_entity_poly.entity_id
_entity_poly.type
_entity_poly.pdbx_seq_one_letter_code
_entity_poly.pdbx_strand_id
1 'polypeptide(L)'
;MSAARIVTLEVDAVDADASGFEPVWHKGRRVGFVASAGYGYTIGKSVALTLLGDEFAGEGTALWVHIVGVERPARIIPASPYDPEGRRCGNEEFWPWSMTL
;
A
#
# COMPACT_ATOMS: atom_id res chain seq x y z
N MET A 1 -12.49 6.97 19.30
CA MET A 1 -11.23 7.09 18.55
C MET A 1 -11.43 6.36 17.24
N SER A 2 -11.38 7.05 16.09
CA SER A 2 -11.46 6.36 14.78
C SER A 2 -10.22 5.47 14.64
N ALA A 3 -10.40 4.20 14.28
CA ALA A 3 -9.30 3.31 13.99
C ALA A 3 -8.60 3.77 12.70
N ALA A 4 -7.28 3.59 12.65
CA ALA A 4 -6.49 3.75 11.43
C ALA A 4 -6.22 2.36 10.85
N ARG A 5 -6.36 2.24 9.53
CA ARG A 5 -6.08 1.01 8.78
C ARG A 5 -4.88 1.21 7.86
N ILE A 6 -4.08 0.16 7.75
CA ILE A 6 -3.03 0.06 6.73
C ILE A 6 -3.69 -0.43 5.44
N VAL A 7 -3.48 0.31 4.35
CA VAL A 7 -3.94 -0.05 3.01
C VAL A 7 -2.79 -0.06 2.02
N THR A 8 -2.97 -0.77 0.92
CA THR A 8 -2.04 -0.77 -0.22
C THR A 8 -2.53 0.22 -1.26
N LEU A 9 -1.65 1.09 -1.72
CA LEU A 9 -1.91 2.10 -2.74
C LEU A 9 -1.04 1.83 -3.96
N GLU A 10 -1.65 1.79 -5.14
CA GLU A 10 -0.95 1.99 -6.41
C GLU A 10 -0.83 3.50 -6.63
N VAL A 11 0.37 3.97 -6.94
CA VAL A 11 0.63 5.37 -7.25
C VAL A 11 1.01 5.50 -8.73
N ASP A 12 0.43 6.48 -9.41
CA ASP A 12 0.78 6.85 -10.78
C ASP A 12 2.05 7.71 -10.77
N ALA A 13 3.15 7.07 -10.37
CA ALA A 13 4.49 7.64 -10.37
C ALA A 13 5.04 7.67 -11.80
N VAL A 14 5.74 8.76 -12.15
CA VAL A 14 6.33 8.94 -13.49
C VAL A 14 7.85 8.86 -13.43
N ASP A 15 8.44 9.69 -12.58
CA ASP A 15 9.88 9.93 -12.47
C ASP A 15 10.43 9.68 -11.06
N ALA A 16 9.54 9.57 -10.08
CA ALA A 16 9.87 9.32 -8.68
C ALA A 16 8.78 8.48 -8.03
N ASP A 17 9.21 7.45 -7.31
CA ASP A 17 8.36 6.65 -6.42
C ASP A 17 8.21 7.32 -5.06
N ALA A 18 7.14 6.96 -4.34
CA ALA A 18 7.06 7.28 -2.93
C ALA A 18 8.13 6.50 -2.15
N SER A 19 8.61 7.10 -1.07
CA SER A 19 9.69 6.59 -0.22
C SER A 19 9.24 6.41 1.24
N GLY A 20 8.34 7.27 1.71
CA GLY A 20 7.87 7.31 3.10
C GLY A 20 7.55 8.73 3.55
N PHE A 21 6.54 8.85 4.42
CA PHE A 21 6.03 10.10 5.01
C PHE A 21 5.38 11.09 4.04
N GLU A 22 5.16 10.72 2.78
CA GLU A 22 4.40 11.55 1.86
C GLU A 22 2.96 11.71 2.35
N PRO A 23 2.40 12.94 2.34
CA PRO A 23 1.03 13.17 2.75
C PRO A 23 0.04 12.64 1.70
N VAL A 24 -1.02 11.98 2.17
CA VAL A 24 -2.11 11.46 1.34
C VAL A 24 -3.34 12.33 1.48
N TRP A 25 -3.95 12.65 0.35
CA TRP A 25 -5.04 13.60 0.21
C TRP A 25 -6.28 12.95 -0.42
N HIS A 26 -7.45 13.40 0.01
CA HIS A 26 -8.73 13.11 -0.63
C HIS A 26 -9.55 14.40 -0.69
N LYS A 27 -9.88 14.86 -1.91
CA LYS A 27 -10.69 16.07 -2.15
C LYS A 27 -10.19 17.30 -1.38
N GLY A 28 -8.88 17.52 -1.36
CA GLY A 28 -8.25 18.67 -0.69
C GLY A 28 -8.09 18.53 0.84
N ARG A 29 -8.50 17.41 1.44
CA ARG A 29 -8.25 17.11 2.86
C ARG A 29 -7.10 16.12 2.99
N ARG A 30 -6.15 16.38 3.90
CA ARG A 30 -5.13 15.39 4.27
C ARG A 30 -5.80 14.28 5.09
N VAL A 31 -5.73 13.06 4.59
CA VAL A 31 -6.42 11.88 5.16
C VAL A 31 -5.48 10.84 5.74
N GLY A 32 -4.17 10.97 5.49
CA GLY A 32 -3.16 10.09 6.06
C GLY A 32 -1.76 10.38 5.53
N PHE A 33 -0.88 9.39 5.66
CA PHE A 33 0.51 9.45 5.21
C PHE A 33 1.02 8.07 4.79
N VAL A 34 1.97 8.07 3.87
CA VAL A 34 2.68 6.87 3.42
C VAL A 34 3.59 6.39 4.55
N ALA A 35 3.43 5.12 4.94
CA ALA A 35 4.28 4.48 5.94
C ALA A 35 5.55 3.90 5.31
N SER A 36 5.40 3.20 4.18
CA SER A 36 6.49 2.69 3.36
C SER A 36 6.06 2.63 1.91
N ALA A 37 7.00 2.71 0.98
CA ALA A 37 6.70 2.64 -0.44
C ALA A 37 7.92 2.16 -1.25
N GLY A 38 7.65 1.79 -2.49
CA GLY A 38 8.68 1.39 -3.44
C GLY A 38 8.09 0.89 -4.76
N TYR A 39 8.98 0.58 -5.70
CA TYR A 39 8.57 0.06 -7.00
C TYR A 39 8.43 -1.46 -6.98
N GLY A 40 7.23 -1.96 -7.25
CA GLY A 40 6.93 -3.37 -7.41
C GLY A 40 7.35 -3.86 -8.79
N TYR A 41 8.61 -4.28 -8.94
CA TYR A 41 9.15 -4.76 -10.22
C TYR A 41 8.32 -5.86 -10.89
N THR A 42 7.73 -6.76 -10.11
CA THR A 42 6.91 -7.87 -10.62
C THR A 42 5.59 -7.42 -11.24
N ILE A 43 5.03 -6.30 -10.76
CA ILE A 43 3.76 -5.74 -11.24
C ILE A 43 3.97 -4.50 -12.12
N GLY A 44 5.20 -3.96 -12.17
CA GLY A 44 5.55 -2.77 -12.95
C GLY A 44 4.91 -1.48 -12.43
N LYS A 45 4.68 -1.37 -11.12
CA LYS A 45 3.92 -0.27 -10.50
C LYS A 45 4.60 0.27 -9.26
N SER A 46 4.43 1.57 -9.01
CA SER A 46 4.76 2.19 -7.72
C SER A 46 3.70 1.81 -6.70
N VAL A 47 4.14 1.30 -5.54
CA VAL A 47 3.24 0.84 -4.48
C VAL A 47 3.62 1.46 -3.15
N ALA A 48 2.61 1.85 -2.37
CA ALA A 48 2.77 2.42 -1.05
C ALA A 48 1.86 1.71 -0.02
N LEU A 49 2.37 1.47 1.17
CA LEU A 49 1.58 1.18 2.35
C LEU A 49 1.25 2.48 3.06
N THR A 50 -0.02 2.72 3.33
CA THR A 50 -0.50 3.99 3.88
C THR A 50 -1.42 3.76 5.07
N LEU A 51 -1.29 4.60 6.08
CA LEU A 51 -2.20 4.66 7.21
C LEU A 51 -3.30 5.67 6.92
N LEU A 52 -4.54 5.19 6.81
CA LEU A 52 -5.74 5.99 6.56
C LEU A 52 -6.79 5.78 7.66
N GLY A 53 -7.64 6.77 7.89
CA GLY A 53 -8.86 6.56 8.66
C GLY A 53 -9.81 5.59 7.95
N ASP A 54 -10.56 4.81 8.72
CA ASP A 54 -11.52 3.81 8.21
C ASP A 54 -12.48 4.33 7.13
N GLU A 55 -12.87 5.60 7.22
CA GLU A 55 -13.75 6.27 6.25
C GLU A 55 -13.15 6.38 4.84
N PHE A 56 -11.83 6.28 4.69
CA PHE A 56 -11.10 6.38 3.42
C PHE A 56 -10.41 5.09 2.99
N ALA A 57 -10.45 4.05 3.82
CA ALA A 57 -9.69 2.81 3.61
C ALA A 57 -10.38 1.80 2.65
N GLY A 58 -11.36 2.23 1.86
CA GLY A 58 -12.09 1.36 0.93
C GLY A 58 -11.31 1.07 -0.35
N GLU A 59 -11.27 -0.18 -0.80
CA GLU A 59 -10.67 -0.56 -2.08
C GLU A 59 -11.27 0.24 -3.25
N GLY A 60 -10.43 0.61 -4.22
CA GLY A 60 -10.82 1.42 -5.36
C GLY A 60 -10.95 2.92 -5.08
N THR A 61 -10.81 3.37 -3.82
CA THR A 61 -10.86 4.79 -3.48
C THR A 61 -9.72 5.55 -4.17
N ALA A 62 -10.09 6.62 -4.89
CA ALA A 62 -9.14 7.54 -5.50
C ALA A 62 -8.60 8.53 -4.46
N LEU A 63 -7.28 8.64 -4.42
CA LEU A 63 -6.50 9.48 -3.53
C LEU A 63 -5.42 10.21 -4.31
N TRP A 64 -4.73 11.13 -3.64
CA TRP A 64 -3.57 11.83 -4.18
C TRP A 64 -2.41 11.78 -3.20
N VAL A 65 -1.20 11.61 -3.71
CA VAL A 65 0.03 11.55 -2.92
C VAL A 65 0.99 12.61 -3.48
N HIS A 66 1.58 13.42 -2.59
CA HIS A 66 2.60 14.36 -3.03
C HIS A 66 3.98 13.70 -3.04
N ILE A 67 4.50 13.43 -4.23
CA ILE A 67 5.85 12.87 -4.43
C ILE A 67 6.76 13.99 -4.93
N VAL A 68 7.80 14.31 -4.15
CA VAL A 68 8.77 15.38 -4.45
C VAL A 68 8.07 16.73 -4.78
N GLY A 69 6.98 17.02 -4.06
CA GLY A 69 6.20 18.27 -4.25
C GLY A 69 5.21 18.27 -5.42
N VAL A 70 5.12 17.18 -6.19
CA VAL A 70 4.14 17.01 -7.27
C VAL A 70 3.00 16.11 -6.80
N GLU A 71 1.77 16.56 -6.99
CA GLU A 71 0.60 15.75 -6.68
C GLU A 71 0.40 14.65 -7.74
N ARG A 72 0.44 13.39 -7.29
CA ARG A 72 0.28 12.20 -8.12
C ARG A 72 -1.01 11.48 -7.75
N PRO A 73 -1.82 11.04 -8.74
CA PRO A 73 -3.01 10.26 -8.45
C PRO A 73 -2.60 8.88 -7.92
N ALA A 74 -3.38 8.36 -6.97
CA ALA A 74 -3.20 7.05 -6.38
C ALA A 74 -4.55 6.37 -6.15
N ARG A 75 -4.54 5.04 -6.07
CA ARG A 75 -5.74 4.24 -5.83
C ARG A 75 -5.48 3.15 -4.82
N ILE A 76 -6.43 2.94 -3.92
CA ILE A 76 -6.39 1.78 -3.02
C ILE A 76 -6.59 0.50 -3.82
N ILE A 77 -5.63 -0.40 -3.73
CA ILE A 77 -5.66 -1.73 -4.36
C ILE A 77 -5.76 -2.81 -3.27
N PRO A 78 -6.19 -4.04 -3.64
CA PRO A 78 -6.17 -5.16 -2.71
C PRO A 78 -4.78 -5.37 -2.09
N ALA A 79 -4.77 -5.84 -0.85
CA ALA A 79 -3.52 -6.24 -0.21
C ALA A 79 -2.85 -7.38 -1.00
N SER A 80 -1.52 -7.38 -1.02
CA SER A 80 -0.71 -8.35 -1.76
C SER A 80 -1.05 -8.39 -3.27
N PRO A 81 -0.71 -7.33 -4.03
CA PRO A 81 -1.02 -7.25 -5.46
C PRO A 81 -0.36 -8.37 -6.30
N TYR A 82 0.61 -9.09 -5.73
CA TYR A 82 1.21 -10.27 -6.32
C TYR A 82 1.02 -11.47 -5.38
N ASP A 83 0.43 -12.55 -5.90
CA ASP A 83 0.17 -13.80 -5.18
C ASP A 83 -0.55 -13.61 -3.83
N PRO A 84 -1.80 -13.08 -3.83
CA PRO A 84 -2.55 -12.83 -2.60
C PRO A 84 -2.87 -14.12 -1.82
N GLU A 85 -2.87 -15.27 -2.49
CA GLU A 85 -3.12 -16.58 -1.88
C GLU A 85 -1.82 -17.26 -1.39
N GLY A 86 -0.65 -16.63 -1.58
CA GLY A 86 0.63 -17.16 -1.11
C GLY A 86 1.01 -18.51 -1.72
N ARG A 87 0.46 -18.87 -2.88
CA ARG A 87 0.65 -20.20 -3.50
C ARG A 87 2.11 -20.48 -3.87
N ARG A 88 2.96 -19.44 -3.95
CA ARG A 88 4.38 -19.56 -4.26
C ARG A 88 5.29 -19.67 -3.03
N CYS A 89 4.78 -19.41 -1.82
CA CYS A 89 5.56 -19.54 -0.58
C CYS A 89 5.68 -20.99 -0.06
N GLY A 90 5.05 -21.96 -0.75
CA GLY A 90 4.96 -23.34 -0.29
C GLY A 90 3.91 -23.51 0.81
N ASN A 91 3.31 -24.69 0.91
CA ASN A 91 2.43 -25.07 2.02
C ASN A 91 3.24 -25.14 3.33
N GLU A 92 2.63 -24.76 4.45
CA GLU A 92 3.21 -24.77 5.82
C GLU A 92 3.67 -26.18 6.30
N GLU A 93 3.46 -27.21 5.49
CA GLU A 93 3.77 -28.61 5.76
C GLU A 93 5.28 -28.94 5.70
N PHE A 94 6.13 -27.98 5.32
CA PHE A 94 7.55 -28.21 5.06
C PHE A 94 8.52 -27.74 6.16
N TRP A 95 8.06 -27.36 7.36
CA TRP A 95 8.98 -27.05 8.46
C TRP A 95 9.16 -28.24 9.42
N PRO A 96 10.30 -28.95 9.37
CA PRO A 96 10.53 -30.16 10.19
C PRO A 96 10.65 -29.91 11.70
N TRP A 97 10.52 -28.66 12.18
CA TRP A 97 10.62 -28.33 13.61
C TRP A 97 9.33 -27.79 14.25
N SER A 98 8.18 -27.79 13.55
CA SER A 98 6.90 -27.26 14.09
C SER A 98 6.16 -28.21 15.04
N MET A 99 6.71 -29.39 15.38
CA MET A 99 6.01 -30.43 16.16
C MET A 99 6.55 -30.67 17.59
N THR A 100 7.28 -29.73 18.17
CA THR A 100 7.66 -29.82 19.60
C THR A 100 7.35 -28.51 20.31
N LEU A 101 6.10 -28.39 20.80
CA LEU A 101 5.69 -27.72 22.04
C LEU A 101 4.27 -28.17 22.40
#